data_AF-A0A0G4N5Q2-F1
#
_entry.id   AF-A0A0G4N5Q2-F1
#
_cell.length_a   1.000
_cell.length_b   1.000
_cell.length_c   1.000
_cell.angle_alpha   90.00
_cell.angle_beta   90.00
_cell.angle_gamma   90.00
#
_symmetry.space_group_name_H-M   'P 1'
#
loop_
_entity.id
_entity.type
_entity.pdbx_description
1 polymer ?
#
loop_
_entity_poly.entity_id
_entity_poly.type
_entity_poly.pdbx_seq_one_letter_code
_entity_poly.pdbx_strand_id
1 'polypeptide(L)'
;MRYKIDYLPQYILDPESLTWDLLDKPILDLLDKKPFVSYSAEKRAMVESNGDKERNGTTLEDNDSDGAQPEVESDGEEPTSIFESDMPGVASLDQMQAIDLDHLSLRIDKSDMEYETSDLVIWASQSLSAAGGLKTKIAEFVAAIGPDLMHSVCLDLS
;
A
#
# COMPACT_ATOMS: atom_id res chain seq x y z
N MET A 1 6.57 32.17 -3.30
CA MET A 1 6.50 30.75 -3.69
C MET A 1 5.31 30.17 -2.96
N ARG A 2 4.26 29.73 -3.65
CA ARG A 2 3.20 28.90 -3.03
C ARG A 2 3.65 27.46 -3.24
N TYR A 3 4.27 26.91 -2.21
CA TYR A 3 4.90 25.59 -2.21
C TYR A 3 3.82 24.52 -2.04
N LYS A 4 4.09 23.33 -2.60
CA LYS A 4 3.26 22.12 -2.85
C LYS A 4 2.15 21.74 -1.85
N ILE A 5 2.08 22.32 -0.65
CA ILE A 5 1.13 21.98 0.40
C ILE A 5 -0.29 22.52 0.16
N ASP A 6 -0.47 23.51 -0.73
CA ASP A 6 -1.79 24.07 -1.04
C ASP A 6 -2.59 23.27 -2.11
N TYR A 7 -2.04 22.17 -2.64
CA TYR A 7 -2.75 21.35 -3.64
C TYR A 7 -3.77 20.44 -2.94
N LEU A 8 -5.05 20.64 -3.19
CA LEU A 8 -6.11 19.78 -2.65
C LEU A 8 -6.76 18.96 -3.78
N PRO A 9 -7.16 17.71 -3.52
CA PRO A 9 -7.06 16.97 -2.26
C PRO A 9 -5.66 16.36 -2.03
N GLN A 10 -5.21 16.35 -0.78
CA GLN A 10 -4.03 15.61 -0.32
C GLN A 10 -4.49 14.50 0.62
N TYR A 11 -3.77 13.39 0.63
CA TYR A 11 -4.04 12.25 1.51
C TYR A 11 -2.78 11.90 2.30
N ILE A 12 -2.96 11.42 3.52
CA ILE A 12 -1.90 10.92 4.40
C ILE A 12 -2.24 9.48 4.79
N LEU A 13 -1.20 8.64 4.83
CA LEU A 13 -1.33 7.25 5.25
C LEU A 13 -1.30 7.17 6.78
N ASP A 14 -2.34 6.59 7.38
CA ASP A 14 -2.41 6.36 8.81
C ASP A 14 -1.50 5.16 9.21
N PRO A 15 -0.52 5.34 10.12
CA PRO A 15 0.46 4.30 10.44
C PRO A 15 -0.14 3.04 11.09
N GLU A 16 -1.30 3.14 11.76
CA GLU A 16 -1.89 1.97 12.43
C GLU A 16 -2.91 1.23 11.57
N SER A 17 -3.77 1.95 10.86
CA SER A 17 -4.86 1.37 10.09
C SER A 17 -4.48 1.09 8.64
N LEU A 18 -3.36 1.66 8.17
CA LEU A 18 -2.90 1.62 6.79
C LEU A 18 -3.93 2.16 5.78
N THR A 19 -4.85 3.01 6.24
CA THR A 19 -5.83 3.67 5.37
C THR A 19 -5.33 5.04 4.92
N TRP A 20 -5.62 5.40 3.67
CA TRP A 20 -5.40 6.73 3.14
C TRP A 20 -6.52 7.67 3.60
N ASP A 21 -6.22 8.58 4.52
CA ASP A 21 -7.15 9.59 5.04
C ASP A 21 -6.89 10.96 4.39
N LEU A 22 -7.95 11.76 4.24
CA LEU A 22 -7.85 13.11 3.66
C LEU A 22 -7.06 14.03 4.60
N LEU A 23 -6.05 14.73 4.08
CA LEU A 23 -5.24 15.68 4.85
C LEU A 23 -5.99 17.01 5.03
N ASP A 24 -6.92 17.01 5.99
CA ASP A 24 -7.68 18.21 6.36
C ASP A 24 -6.97 19.04 7.44
N LYS A 25 -7.42 20.29 7.61
CA LYS A 25 -6.99 21.21 8.69
C LYS A 25 -6.94 20.56 10.10
N PRO A 26 -7.97 19.81 10.57
CA PRO A 26 -7.90 19.12 11.85
C PRO A 26 -6.73 18.15 12.01
N ILE A 27 -6.35 17.43 10.94
CA ILE A 27 -5.22 16.49 10.98
C ILE A 27 -3.91 17.26 11.01
N LEU A 28 -3.81 18.34 10.23
CA LEU A 28 -2.65 19.25 10.28
C LEU A 28 -2.47 19.87 11.67
N ASP A 29 -3.55 20.32 12.32
CA ASP A 29 -3.51 20.86 13.68
C ASP A 29 -3.09 19.80 14.72
N LEU A 30 -3.32 18.51 14.45
CA LEU A 30 -2.91 17.41 15.31
C LEU A 30 -1.42 17.08 15.12
N LEU A 31 -0.96 17.05 13.86
CA LEU A 31 0.44 16.83 13.48
C LEU A 31 1.36 17.97 13.97
N ASP A 32 0.85 19.21 14.03
CA ASP A 32 1.60 20.34 14.59
C ASP A 32 1.82 20.19 16.12
N LYS A 33 0.96 19.43 16.81
CA LYS A 33 1.01 19.24 18.27
C LYS A 33 1.72 17.96 18.70
N LYS A 34 1.58 16.88 17.94
CA LYS A 34 2.07 15.55 18.31
C LYS A 34 3.06 15.05 17.25
N PRO A 35 4.23 14.51 17.66
CA PRO A 35 5.19 13.94 16.71
C PRO A 35 4.69 12.65 16.05
N PHE A 36 3.80 11.91 16.73
CA PHE A 36 3.16 10.70 16.22
C PHE A 36 1.64 10.87 16.25
N VAL A 37 0.99 10.63 15.10
CA VAL A 37 -0.46 10.78 14.92
C VAL A 37 -0.97 9.58 14.11
N SER A 38 -1.88 8.82 14.72
CA SER A 38 -2.77 7.87 14.04
C SER A 38 -4.18 8.46 14.03
N TYR A 39 -4.75 8.69 12.84
CA TYR A 39 -6.08 9.33 12.74
C TYR A 39 -7.19 8.38 13.20
N SER A 40 -7.03 7.08 12.94
CA SER A 40 -7.95 6.05 13.45
C SER A 40 -7.91 5.94 14.96
N ALA A 41 -6.74 6.04 15.59
CA ALA A 41 -6.61 6.08 17.05
C ALA A 41 -7.30 7.30 17.65
N GLU A 42 -7.09 8.48 17.06
CA GLU A 42 -7.72 9.71 17.56
C GLU A 42 -9.24 9.66 17.42
N LYS A 43 -9.78 9.08 16.33
CA LYS A 43 -11.22 8.82 16.19
C LYS A 43 -11.75 7.88 17.28
N ARG A 44 -11.03 6.79 17.59
CA ARG A 44 -11.41 5.86 18.68
C ARG A 44 -11.41 6.56 20.03
N ALA A 45 -10.35 7.31 20.34
CA ALA A 45 -10.24 8.09 21.58
C ALA A 45 -11.34 9.16 21.71
N MET A 46 -11.75 9.80 20.61
CA MET A 46 -12.82 10.79 20.63
C MET A 46 -14.21 10.16 20.81
N VAL A 47 -14.43 8.96 20.29
CA VAL A 47 -15.66 8.17 20.53
C VAL A 47 -15.71 7.68 21.98
N GLU A 48 -14.59 7.22 22.53
CA GLU A 48 -14.45 6.78 23.93
C GLU A 48 -14.62 7.96 24.91
N SER A 49 -14.06 9.13 24.58
CA SER A 49 -14.22 10.35 25.38
C SER A 49 -15.66 10.88 25.44
N ASN A 50 -16.50 10.57 24.44
CA ASN A 50 -17.92 10.93 24.47
C ASN A 50 -18.80 9.88 25.17
N GLY A 51 -18.25 8.69 25.46
CA GLY A 51 -18.92 7.58 26.11
C GLY A 51 -18.77 7.56 27.63
N ASP A 52 -17.61 7.97 28.17
CA ASP A 52 -17.33 7.80 29.60
C ASP A 52 -16.70 9.04 30.24
N LYS A 53 -17.57 9.89 30.83
CA LYS A 53 -17.19 10.55 32.09
C LYS A 53 -17.15 9.47 33.17
N GLU A 54 -16.04 8.77 33.32
CA GLU A 54 -15.46 8.39 34.61
C GLU A 54 -14.27 7.42 34.46
N ARG A 55 -13.13 7.91 34.95
CA ARG A 55 -12.06 7.22 35.69
C ARG A 55 -10.76 6.85 34.96
N ASN A 56 -9.74 7.44 35.58
CA ASN A 56 -8.37 6.99 35.77
C ASN A 56 -7.41 7.12 34.60
N GLY A 57 -6.57 8.14 34.74
CA GLY A 57 -5.27 8.19 34.11
C GLY A 57 -4.40 7.02 34.53
N THR A 58 -3.60 6.58 33.58
CA THR A 58 -2.31 5.95 33.83
C THR A 58 -1.40 6.46 32.73
N THR A 59 -0.49 7.35 33.13
CA THR A 59 0.71 7.71 32.39
C THR A 59 1.46 6.43 32.06
N LEU A 60 1.52 6.09 30.76
CA LEU A 60 2.50 5.13 30.26
C LEU A 60 3.67 5.95 29.76
N GLU A 61 4.74 5.91 30.56
CA GLU A 61 6.10 6.23 30.14
C GLU A 61 6.44 5.20 29.06
N ASP A 62 6.61 5.64 27.80
CA ASP A 62 7.09 4.76 26.75
C ASP A 62 8.56 5.05 26.46
N ASN A 63 9.31 3.97 26.56
CA ASN A 63 10.76 3.89 26.54
C ASN A 63 11.25 4.24 25.13
N ASP A 64 12.04 5.30 25.01
CA ASP A 64 12.88 5.57 23.83
C ASP A 64 13.92 4.44 23.70
N SER A 65 13.51 3.33 23.08
CA SER A 65 14.43 2.31 22.60
C SER A 65 14.74 2.63 21.15
N ASP A 66 15.84 3.34 20.98
CA ASP A 66 16.61 3.56 19.76
C ASP A 66 16.61 2.31 18.86
N GLY A 67 15.65 2.26 17.94
CA GLY A 67 15.47 1.20 16.97
C GLY A 67 16.42 1.44 15.81
N ALA A 68 17.69 1.08 16.01
CA ALA A 68 18.66 0.97 14.93
C ALA A 68 18.07 0.09 13.82
N GLN A 69 17.63 0.73 12.73
CA GLN A 69 17.27 0.00 11.51
C GLN A 69 18.55 -0.67 11.01
N PRO A 70 18.58 -2.00 10.83
CA PRO A 70 19.66 -2.60 10.08
C PRO A 70 19.50 -2.12 8.63
N GLU A 71 20.36 -1.19 8.26
CA GLU A 71 20.65 -0.86 6.87
C GLU A 71 21.22 -2.12 6.21
N VAL A 72 20.31 -2.92 5.67
CA VAL A 72 20.64 -4.08 4.84
C VAL A 72 21.24 -3.54 3.55
N GLU A 73 22.58 -3.51 3.52
CA GLU A 73 23.35 -3.46 2.29
C GLU A 73 22.95 -4.69 1.45
N SER A 74 22.03 -4.50 0.51
CA SER A 74 21.57 -5.53 -0.41
C SER A 74 22.66 -5.78 -1.46
N ASP A 75 23.64 -6.60 -1.08
CA ASP A 75 24.67 -7.14 -1.97
C ASP A 75 24.03 -8.19 -2.91
N GLY A 76 23.60 -7.74 -4.09
CA GLY A 76 23.38 -8.62 -5.25
C GLY A 76 22.28 -9.68 -5.19
N GLU A 77 21.39 -9.68 -4.19
CA GLU A 77 20.23 -10.60 -4.16
C GLU A 77 19.17 -10.21 -5.20
N GLU A 78 18.56 -11.22 -5.83
CA GLU A 78 17.43 -11.01 -6.75
C GLU A 78 16.33 -10.21 -6.04
N PRO A 79 15.61 -9.32 -6.74
CA PRO A 79 14.60 -8.47 -6.13
C PRO A 79 13.59 -9.35 -5.38
N THR A 80 13.60 -9.24 -4.06
CA THR A 80 12.63 -9.92 -3.18
C THR A 80 11.22 -9.53 -3.59
N SER A 81 10.27 -10.46 -3.43
CA SER A 81 8.89 -10.21 -3.84
C SER A 81 8.32 -9.02 -3.08
N ILE A 82 7.50 -8.19 -3.74
CA ILE A 82 6.84 -7.06 -3.07
C ILE A 82 5.95 -7.52 -1.91
N PHE A 83 5.47 -8.77 -1.96
CA PHE A 83 4.65 -9.39 -0.92
C PHE A 83 5.46 -9.78 0.32
N GLU A 84 6.78 -9.93 0.19
CA GLU A 84 7.71 -10.17 1.30
C GLU A 84 8.28 -8.86 1.86
N SER A 85 8.01 -7.74 1.18
CA SER A 85 8.43 -6.41 1.63
C SER A 85 7.40 -5.86 2.62
N ASP A 86 7.86 -5.29 3.72
CA ASP A 86 7.02 -4.58 4.70
C ASP A 86 6.57 -3.18 4.19
N MET A 87 6.18 -3.09 2.91
CA MET A 87 5.70 -1.83 2.33
C MET A 87 4.22 -1.60 2.65
N PRO A 88 3.89 -0.53 3.38
CA PRO A 88 2.50 -0.26 3.72
C PRO A 88 1.72 0.16 2.47
N GLY A 89 0.47 -0.32 2.38
CA GLY A 89 -0.44 -0.01 1.26
C GLY A 89 -0.38 -1.00 0.08
N VAL A 90 0.50 -2.00 0.11
CA VAL A 90 0.49 -3.10 -0.86
C VAL A 90 -0.51 -4.16 -0.42
N ALA A 91 -1.38 -4.60 -1.33
CA ALA A 91 -2.35 -5.65 -1.02
C ALA A 91 -1.68 -7.03 -0.88
N SER A 92 -2.19 -7.85 0.03
CA SER A 92 -1.61 -9.17 0.33
C SER A 92 -1.87 -10.20 -0.79
N LEU A 93 -1.13 -11.31 -0.78
CA LEU A 93 -1.34 -12.42 -1.72
C LEU A 93 -2.79 -12.95 -1.69
N ASP A 94 -3.38 -13.09 -0.50
CA ASP A 94 -4.75 -13.55 -0.34
C ASP A 94 -5.76 -12.56 -0.95
N GLN A 95 -5.51 -11.26 -0.82
CA GLN A 95 -6.34 -10.23 -1.45
C GLN A 95 -6.20 -10.25 -2.98
N MET A 96 -4.98 -10.47 -3.49
CA MET A 96 -4.72 -10.59 -4.92
C MET A 96 -5.40 -11.82 -5.55
N GLN A 97 -5.57 -12.90 -4.79
CA GLN A 97 -6.29 -14.08 -5.28
C GLN A 97 -7.78 -13.81 -5.52
N ALA A 98 -8.37 -12.82 -4.85
CA ALA A 98 -9.76 -12.41 -5.05
C ALA A 98 -9.95 -11.45 -6.24
N ILE A 99 -8.85 -10.88 -6.76
CA ILE A 99 -8.87 -9.93 -7.87
C ILE A 99 -8.75 -10.70 -9.20
N ASP A 100 -9.51 -10.25 -10.18
CA ASP A 100 -9.46 -10.80 -11.53
C ASP A 100 -8.22 -10.27 -12.28
N LEU A 101 -7.20 -11.10 -12.41
CA LEU A 101 -5.96 -10.77 -13.11
C LEU A 101 -5.96 -11.24 -14.58
N ASP A 102 -7.04 -11.88 -15.05
CA ASP A 102 -7.07 -12.61 -16.33
C ASP A 102 -7.31 -11.68 -17.54
N HIS A 103 -7.75 -10.44 -17.28
CA HIS A 103 -8.13 -9.46 -18.31
C HIS A 103 -7.27 -8.18 -18.29
N LEU A 104 -5.98 -8.29 -17.98
CA LEU A 104 -5.05 -7.15 -18.07
C LEU A 104 -4.52 -7.02 -19.50
N SER A 105 -4.52 -5.80 -20.05
CA SER A 105 -4.04 -5.52 -21.39
C SER A 105 -2.52 -5.59 -21.50
N LEU A 106 -2.05 -6.30 -22.51
CA LEU A 106 -0.64 -6.55 -22.83
C LEU A 106 -0.34 -6.16 -24.28
N ARG A 107 0.85 -5.60 -24.49
CA ARG A 107 1.47 -5.44 -25.81
C ARG A 107 2.79 -6.19 -25.83
N ILE A 108 2.89 -7.22 -26.66
CA ILE A 108 4.03 -8.16 -26.66
C ILE A 108 5.07 -7.80 -27.72
N ASP A 109 4.63 -7.25 -28.85
CA ASP A 109 5.49 -6.88 -29.96
C ASP A 109 5.16 -5.48 -30.46
N LYS A 110 5.88 -5.03 -31.48
CA LYS A 110 5.60 -3.75 -32.16
C LYS A 110 4.35 -3.80 -33.02
N SER A 111 3.58 -4.88 -32.98
CA SER A 111 2.26 -4.88 -33.59
C SER A 111 1.35 -3.99 -32.75
N ASP A 112 0.39 -3.36 -33.40
CA ASP A 112 -0.63 -2.54 -32.75
C ASP A 112 -1.75 -3.41 -32.13
N MET A 113 -1.41 -4.66 -31.76
CA MET A 113 -2.35 -5.63 -31.20
C MET A 113 -2.21 -5.68 -29.70
N GLU A 114 -3.36 -5.58 -29.03
CA GLU A 114 -3.49 -5.77 -27.59
C GLU A 114 -3.94 -7.21 -27.32
N TYR A 115 -3.31 -7.85 -26.33
CA TYR A 115 -3.63 -9.18 -25.85
C TYR A 115 -4.06 -9.10 -24.39
N GLU A 116 -4.83 -10.07 -23.92
CA GLU A 116 -5.11 -10.19 -22.50
C GLU A 116 -4.11 -11.14 -21.82
N THR A 117 -3.95 -11.01 -20.51
CA THR A 117 -3.13 -11.95 -19.72
C THR A 117 -3.60 -13.40 -19.86
N SER A 118 -4.91 -13.62 -19.98
CA SER A 118 -5.51 -14.93 -20.24
C SER A 118 -5.13 -15.55 -21.59
N ASP A 119 -4.77 -14.74 -22.59
CA ASP A 119 -4.34 -15.24 -23.91
C ASP A 119 -2.97 -15.91 -23.87
N LEU A 120 -2.20 -15.69 -22.80
CA LEU A 120 -0.88 -16.30 -22.66
C LEU A 120 -1.01 -17.79 -22.34
N VAL A 121 -0.36 -18.63 -23.15
CA VAL A 121 -0.37 -20.10 -23.01
C VAL A 121 0.03 -20.57 -21.60
N ILE A 122 0.97 -19.86 -20.97
CA ILE A 122 1.47 -20.21 -19.63
C ILE A 122 0.52 -19.77 -18.52
N TRP A 123 -0.43 -18.86 -18.78
CA TRP A 123 -1.25 -18.19 -17.76
C TRP A 123 -2.07 -19.16 -16.93
N ALA A 124 -2.82 -20.05 -17.59
CA ALA A 124 -3.67 -21.04 -16.93
C ALA A 124 -2.88 -22.09 -16.15
N SER A 125 -1.60 -22.30 -16.49
CA SER A 125 -0.73 -23.27 -15.80
C SER A 125 -0.04 -22.70 -14.57
N GLN A 126 -0.02 -21.38 -14.41
CA GLN A 126 0.67 -20.70 -13.32
C GLN A 126 -0.28 -20.40 -12.16
N SER A 127 0.20 -20.61 -10.94
CA SER A 127 -0.46 -20.19 -9.71
C SER A 127 0.24 -18.99 -9.10
N LEU A 128 -0.49 -18.22 -8.29
CA LEU A 128 0.08 -17.22 -7.41
C LEU A 128 0.90 -17.95 -6.35
N SER A 129 2.22 -17.88 -6.45
CA SER A 129 3.13 -18.45 -5.47
C SER A 129 4.36 -17.57 -5.28
N ALA A 130 4.94 -17.64 -4.08
CA ALA A 130 6.19 -16.96 -3.73
C ALA A 130 7.40 -17.47 -4.54
N ALA A 131 7.31 -18.65 -5.16
CA ALA A 131 8.37 -19.22 -6.00
C ALA A 131 8.61 -18.42 -7.30
N GLY A 132 7.78 -17.42 -7.58
CA GLY A 132 7.92 -16.55 -8.73
C GLY A 132 7.31 -17.15 -10.01
N GLY A 133 6.65 -16.31 -10.78
CA GLY A 133 5.99 -16.65 -12.04
C GLY A 133 5.42 -15.39 -12.66
N LEU A 134 5.04 -15.45 -13.94
CA LEU A 134 4.47 -14.27 -14.62
C LEU A 134 3.19 -13.81 -13.93
N LYS A 135 2.32 -14.76 -13.53
CA LYS A 135 1.10 -14.45 -12.77
C LYS A 135 1.41 -13.77 -11.43
N THR A 136 2.43 -14.24 -10.70
CA THR A 136 2.89 -13.57 -9.48
C THR A 136 3.41 -12.16 -9.77
N LYS A 137 4.23 -11.96 -10.82
CA LYS A 137 4.76 -10.63 -11.16
C LYS A 137 3.69 -9.64 -11.59
N ILE A 138 2.68 -10.08 -12.32
CA ILE A 138 1.53 -9.24 -12.65
C ILE A 138 0.71 -8.94 -11.39
N ALA A 139 0.55 -9.89 -10.46
CA ALA A 139 -0.09 -9.62 -9.18
C ALA A 139 0.71 -8.63 -8.32
N GLU A 140 2.05 -8.74 -8.29
CA GLU A 140 2.92 -7.77 -7.60
C GLU A 140 2.72 -6.36 -8.18
N PHE A 141 2.64 -6.26 -9.51
CA PHE A 141 2.36 -5.01 -10.20
C PHE A 141 1.00 -4.43 -9.81
N VAL A 142 -0.08 -5.22 -9.91
CA VAL A 142 -1.44 -4.81 -9.55
C VAL A 142 -1.54 -4.45 -8.07
N ALA A 143 -0.81 -5.15 -7.19
CA ALA A 143 -0.74 -4.84 -5.77
C ALA A 143 -0.08 -3.49 -5.48
N ALA A 144 0.90 -3.08 -6.30
CA ALA A 144 1.59 -1.80 -6.16
C ALA A 144 0.75 -0.61 -6.70
N ILE A 145 0.05 -0.79 -7.82
CA ILE A 145 -0.76 0.29 -8.43
C ILE A 145 -2.19 0.37 -7.85
N GLY A 146 -2.68 -0.72 -7.28
CA GLY A 146 -4.06 -0.90 -6.84
C GLY A 146 -5.00 -1.43 -7.94
N PRO A 147 -6.05 -2.19 -7.56
CA PRO A 147 -6.95 -2.84 -8.51
C PRO A 147 -7.75 -1.84 -9.38
N ASP A 148 -8.00 -0.62 -8.88
CA ASP A 148 -8.78 0.39 -9.59
C ASP A 148 -8.12 0.86 -10.89
N LEU A 149 -6.77 0.79 -10.94
CA LEU A 149 -6.00 1.23 -12.11
C LEU A 149 -5.78 0.13 -13.14
N MET A 150 -6.14 -1.11 -12.83
CA MET A 150 -5.88 -2.29 -13.67
C MET A 150 -6.43 -2.12 -15.10
N HIS A 151 -7.64 -1.58 -15.26
CA HIS A 151 -8.27 -1.38 -16.57
C HIS A 151 -7.78 -0.14 -17.33
N SER A 152 -6.93 0.68 -16.70
CA SER A 152 -6.41 1.92 -17.29
C SER A 152 -4.97 1.80 -17.78
N VAL A 153 -4.34 0.64 -17.57
CA VAL A 153 -2.94 0.39 -17.85
C VAL A 153 -2.80 -0.73 -18.87
N CYS A 154 -1.85 -0.57 -19.80
CA CYS A 154 -1.38 -1.63 -20.68
C CYS A 154 0.09 -1.90 -20.37
N LEU A 155 0.45 -3.17 -20.19
CA LEU A 155 1.85 -3.57 -20.03
C LEU A 155 2.50 -3.74 -21.39
N ASP A 156 3.60 -3.03 -21.63
CA ASP A 156 4.40 -3.14 -22.85
C ASP A 156 5.64 -4.00 -22.58
N LEU A 157 5.72 -5.14 -23.27
CA LEU A 157 6.77 -6.16 -23.14
C LEU A 157 7.63 -6.26 -24.42
N SER A 158 7.52 -5.27 -25.32
CA SER A 158 8.19 -5.24 -26.63
C SER A 158 9.69 -4.91 -26.64
#